data_AF-A0A2D5YP47-F1
#
_entry.id   AF-A0A2D5YP47-F1
#
_cell.length_a   1.000
_cell.length_b   1.000
_cell.length_c   1.000
_cell.angle_alpha   90.00
_cell.angle_beta   90.00
_cell.angle_gamma   90.00
#
_symmetry.space_group_name_H-M   'P 1'
#
loop_
_entity.id
_entity.type
_entity.pdbx_description
1 polymer ?
#
loop_
_entity_poly.entity_id
_entity_poly.type
_entity_poly.pdbx_seq_one_letter_code
_entity_poly.pdbx_strand_id
1 'polypeptide(L)'
;MASVPQGMPTYSSLISELRGTVEAKFREIPKNYIQRVNGNSITYFSNKDVQCAGKTIKSKEELTYISLYSNLSDDGKQLKEVGKFRGCLRDSEITEEFFYKGEELEKNSVKDYLAGKLNLDIFNYDYFRYQIKYSVSDMPFLSVEGKRDGDRHFSTIRVYRQKIMQLTTYKRDSENTDYVVTFYPYKIKRLFYGVNVNIDQKSIIIKKRKKNFFYFSNSKQISEFEFSQAFNNIIVNIGLGSLSGIVKFSVSNFPNTQQISASGQNSRLIDELRLAFTQLLNRDLERIRILLLQYIEAAENNLILDQRPKD
;
A
#
# COMPACT_ATOMS: atom_id res chain seq x y z
N MET A 1 -22.00 17.20 -4.15
CA MET A 1 -20.58 16.79 -4.13
C MET A 1 -20.08 16.63 -5.57
N ALA A 2 -18.91 17.18 -5.88
CA ALA A 2 -18.29 16.97 -7.19
C ALA A 2 -17.80 15.51 -7.25
N SER A 3 -18.32 14.73 -8.20
CA SER A 3 -17.96 13.34 -8.41
C SER A 3 -16.84 13.26 -9.44
N VAL A 4 -15.93 12.30 -9.32
CA VAL A 4 -14.97 11.97 -10.39
C VAL A 4 -15.77 11.52 -11.65
N PRO A 5 -15.30 11.79 -12.89
CA PRO A 5 -15.96 11.32 -14.10
C PRO A 5 -16.22 9.80 -14.09
N GLN A 6 -17.39 9.38 -14.59
CA GLN A 6 -17.67 7.95 -14.79
C GLN A 6 -16.63 7.36 -15.78
N GLY A 7 -16.15 6.15 -15.47
CA GLY A 7 -15.09 5.47 -16.24
C GLY A 7 -13.65 5.78 -15.81
N MET A 8 -13.42 6.77 -14.94
CA MET A 8 -12.08 7.05 -14.38
C MET A 8 -11.91 6.37 -13.01
N PRO A 9 -10.92 5.48 -12.83
CA PRO A 9 -10.55 4.94 -11.53
C PRO A 9 -10.19 6.04 -10.53
N THR A 10 -10.51 5.85 -9.26
CA THR A 10 -10.07 6.77 -8.19
C THR A 10 -8.57 6.67 -7.98
N TYR A 11 -7.92 7.74 -7.50
CA TYR A 11 -6.49 7.68 -7.16
C TYR A 11 -6.19 6.58 -6.14
N SER A 12 -7.06 6.40 -5.15
CA SER A 12 -6.98 5.29 -4.21
C SER A 12 -6.95 3.93 -4.91
N SER A 13 -7.85 3.69 -5.88
CA SER A 13 -7.88 2.40 -6.61
C SER A 13 -6.61 2.15 -7.43
N LEU A 14 -6.10 3.16 -8.12
CA LEU A 14 -4.85 3.08 -8.90
C LEU A 14 -3.65 2.77 -8.00
N ILE A 15 -3.60 3.37 -6.82
CA ILE A 15 -2.50 3.16 -5.87
C ILE A 15 -2.64 1.80 -5.20
N SER A 16 -3.85 1.37 -4.84
CA SER A 16 -4.11 0.04 -4.28
C SER A 16 -3.65 -1.07 -5.21
N GLU A 17 -3.78 -0.91 -6.53
CA GLU A 17 -3.28 -1.90 -7.50
C GLU A 17 -1.76 -2.10 -7.40
N LEU A 18 -0.99 -1.01 -7.26
CA LEU A 18 0.46 -1.08 -7.04
C LEU A 18 0.81 -1.59 -5.64
N ARG A 19 0.11 -1.11 -4.62
CA ARG A 19 0.33 -1.51 -3.22
C ARG A 19 -0.03 -2.96 -2.96
N GLY A 20 -0.94 -3.55 -3.73
CA GLY A 20 -1.40 -4.93 -3.52
C GLY A 20 -0.26 -5.95 -3.42
N THR A 21 0.81 -5.79 -4.20
CA THR A 21 1.98 -6.68 -4.11
C THR A 21 2.75 -6.51 -2.80
N VAL A 22 2.93 -5.27 -2.35
CA VAL A 22 3.60 -4.92 -1.09
C VAL A 22 2.75 -5.38 0.10
N GLU A 23 1.47 -5.03 0.10
CA GLU A 23 0.50 -5.41 1.12
C GLU A 23 0.39 -6.92 1.26
N ALA A 24 0.28 -7.66 0.14
CA ALA A 24 0.24 -9.12 0.17
C ALA A 24 1.49 -9.69 0.84
N LYS A 25 2.68 -9.17 0.51
CA LYS A 25 3.92 -9.61 1.15
C LYS A 25 3.88 -9.40 2.67
N PHE A 26 3.43 -8.23 3.11
CA PHE A 26 3.37 -7.90 4.54
C PHE A 26 2.22 -8.55 5.30
N ARG A 27 1.19 -9.03 4.63
CA ARG A 27 0.18 -9.91 5.24
C ARG A 27 0.72 -11.33 5.47
N GLU A 28 1.67 -11.78 4.66
CA GLU A 28 2.24 -13.13 4.78
C GLU A 28 3.45 -13.21 5.70
N ILE A 29 4.27 -12.15 5.82
CA ILE A 29 5.45 -12.13 6.71
C ILE A 29 5.10 -12.52 8.17
N PRO A 30 4.05 -11.95 8.81
CA PRO A 30 3.68 -12.31 10.18
C PRO A 30 3.29 -13.78 10.37
N LYS A 31 2.90 -14.47 9.30
CA LYS A 31 2.52 -15.89 9.35
C LYS A 31 3.73 -16.83 9.39
N ASN A 32 4.89 -16.35 8.96
CA ASN A 32 6.09 -17.16 8.77
C ASN A 32 7.22 -16.79 9.75
N TYR A 33 7.11 -15.65 10.44
CA TYR A 33 8.20 -15.07 11.23
C TYR A 33 7.70 -14.53 12.58
N ILE A 34 8.62 -14.49 13.55
CA ILE A 34 8.37 -13.95 14.88
C ILE A 34 8.35 -12.43 14.77
N GLN A 35 7.35 -11.78 15.36
CA GLN A 35 7.22 -10.33 15.36
C GLN A 35 7.48 -9.75 16.75
N ARG A 36 8.18 -8.61 16.79
CA ARG A 36 8.27 -7.73 17.96
C ARG A 36 7.66 -6.39 17.58
N VAL A 37 6.62 -5.99 18.29
CA VAL A 37 5.98 -4.69 18.11
C VAL A 37 6.58 -3.71 19.11
N ASN A 38 7.03 -2.56 18.63
CA ASN A 38 7.53 -1.46 19.46
C ASN A 38 6.94 -0.13 18.96
N GLY A 39 5.93 0.37 19.69
CA GLY A 39 5.22 1.59 19.33
C GLY A 39 4.72 1.56 17.88
N ASN A 40 5.31 2.42 17.05
CA ASN A 40 4.94 2.54 15.64
C ASN A 40 5.78 1.66 14.69
N SER A 41 6.39 0.60 15.21
CA SER A 41 7.25 -0.28 14.42
C SER A 41 7.03 -1.75 14.72
N ILE A 42 7.30 -2.58 13.72
CA ILE A 42 7.25 -4.04 13.81
C ILE A 42 8.55 -4.58 13.22
N THR A 43 9.33 -5.29 14.04
CA THR A 43 10.53 -5.99 13.60
C THR A 43 10.25 -7.49 13.53
N TYR A 44 10.72 -8.15 12.48
CA TYR A 44 10.54 -9.59 12.28
C TYR A 44 11.86 -10.34 12.41
N PHE A 45 11.78 -11.55 12.97
CA PHE A 45 12.91 -12.42 13.29
C PHE A 45 12.58 -13.88 12.92
N SER A 46 13.61 -14.74 12.86
CA SER A 46 13.47 -16.19 12.70
C SER A 46 14.25 -16.93 13.76
N ASN A 47 13.77 -18.10 14.20
CA ASN A 47 14.51 -19.00 15.09
C ASN A 47 15.54 -19.88 14.37
N LYS A 48 15.58 -19.83 13.03
CA LYS A 48 16.53 -20.54 12.18
C LYS A 48 17.26 -19.56 11.25
N ASP A 49 18.42 -19.95 10.76
CA ASP A 49 19.11 -19.21 9.70
C ASP A 49 18.21 -19.14 8.44
N VAL A 50 18.07 -17.94 7.86
CA VAL A 50 17.20 -17.70 6.70
C VAL A 50 18.03 -17.20 5.53
N GLN A 51 17.86 -17.82 4.36
CA GLN A 51 18.35 -17.23 3.12
C GLN A 51 17.43 -16.10 2.68
N CYS A 52 17.96 -14.90 2.56
CA CYS A 52 17.23 -13.76 2.06
C CYS A 52 18.11 -12.81 1.25
N ALA A 53 17.62 -12.40 0.07
CA ALA A 53 18.33 -11.52 -0.86
C ALA A 53 19.79 -11.98 -1.15
N GLY A 54 20.00 -13.30 -1.26
CA GLY A 54 21.31 -13.90 -1.54
C GLY A 54 22.28 -13.97 -0.36
N LYS A 55 21.84 -13.68 0.87
CA LYS A 55 22.64 -13.81 2.09
C LYS A 55 21.92 -14.63 3.16
N THR A 56 22.71 -15.31 3.99
CA THR A 56 22.22 -15.96 5.21
C THR A 56 22.08 -14.94 6.33
N ILE A 57 20.87 -14.73 6.84
CA ILE A 57 20.62 -14.00 8.08
C ILE A 57 20.55 -15.00 9.22
N LYS A 58 21.26 -14.74 10.32
CA LYS A 58 21.34 -15.70 11.43
C LYS A 58 20.06 -15.75 12.25
N SER A 59 19.85 -16.88 12.91
CA SER A 59 18.79 -17.03 13.91
C SER A 59 18.80 -15.86 14.90
N LYS A 60 17.60 -15.34 15.20
CA LYS A 60 17.31 -14.21 16.10
C LYS A 60 17.83 -12.84 15.65
N GLU A 61 18.46 -12.74 14.48
CA GLU A 61 18.76 -11.45 13.87
C GLU A 61 17.52 -10.84 13.22
N GLU A 62 17.51 -9.50 13.12
CA GLU A 62 16.48 -8.74 12.43
C GLU A 62 16.43 -9.13 10.95
N LEU A 63 15.28 -9.65 10.51
CA LEU A 63 15.03 -10.00 9.12
C LEU A 63 14.44 -8.85 8.32
N THR A 64 13.42 -8.20 8.85
CA THR A 64 12.71 -7.13 8.14
C THR A 64 12.01 -6.25 9.16
N TYR A 65 11.76 -5.01 8.76
CA TYR A 65 11.25 -3.98 9.65
C TYR A 65 10.22 -3.15 8.93
N ILE A 66 9.12 -2.86 9.63
CA ILE A 66 8.11 -1.91 9.21
C ILE A 66 8.05 -0.80 10.25
N SER A 67 7.99 0.44 9.81
CA SER A 67 7.67 1.55 10.70
C SER A 67 6.74 2.54 10.07
N LEU A 68 5.89 3.12 10.90
CA LEU A 68 5.08 4.27 10.59
C LEU A 68 5.58 5.47 11.41
N TYR A 69 5.78 6.58 10.73
CA TYR A 69 5.98 7.87 11.37
C TYR A 69 4.82 8.79 10.96
N SER A 70 4.08 9.33 11.92
CA SER A 70 3.00 10.28 11.66
C SER A 70 3.23 11.56 12.46
N ASN A 71 3.21 12.69 11.76
CA ASN A 71 3.38 14.01 12.32
C ASN A 71 2.22 14.90 11.89
N LEU A 72 1.44 15.37 12.88
CA LEU A 72 0.37 16.33 12.70
C LEU A 72 0.89 17.66 13.25
N SER A 73 0.80 18.72 12.45
CA SER A 73 1.18 20.06 12.88
C SER A 73 0.37 20.53 14.07
N ASP A 74 0.94 21.45 14.86
CA ASP A 74 0.30 21.98 16.07
C ASP A 74 -1.05 22.66 15.79
N ASP A 75 -1.22 23.23 14.58
CA ASP A 75 -2.47 23.83 14.12
C ASP A 75 -3.51 22.81 13.61
N GLY A 76 -3.16 21.52 13.56
CA GLY A 76 -4.02 20.44 13.07
C GLY A 76 -4.26 20.43 11.56
N LYS A 77 -3.61 21.32 10.79
CA LYS A 77 -3.92 21.54 9.36
C LYS A 77 -2.99 20.83 8.40
N GLN A 78 -1.90 20.22 8.89
CA GLN A 78 -0.95 19.49 8.07
C GLN A 78 -0.61 18.15 8.70
N LEU A 79 -0.81 17.08 7.93
CA LEU A 79 -0.49 15.72 8.36
C LEU A 79 0.53 15.13 7.39
N LYS A 80 1.66 14.67 7.93
CA LYS A 80 2.65 13.87 7.20
C LYS A 80 2.71 12.48 7.80
N GLU A 81 2.52 11.46 6.96
CA GLU A 81 2.68 10.06 7.35
C GLU A 81 3.72 9.40 6.45
N VAL A 82 4.65 8.66 7.04
CA VAL A 82 5.75 8.00 6.34
C VAL A 82 5.81 6.56 6.81
N GLY A 83 5.44 5.64 5.93
CA GLY A 83 5.69 4.23 6.17
C GLY A 83 6.96 3.77 5.49
N LYS A 84 7.78 3.04 6.22
CA LYS A 84 9.02 2.45 5.73
C LYS A 84 8.93 0.95 5.86
N PHE A 85 9.26 0.29 4.77
CA PHE A 85 9.23 -1.15 4.61
C PHE A 85 10.65 -1.58 4.24
N ARG A 86 11.39 -2.13 5.20
CA ARG A 86 12.80 -2.46 5.03
C ARG A 86 12.97 -3.96 4.87
N GLY A 87 13.59 -4.38 3.77
CA GLY A 87 13.90 -5.77 3.47
C GLY A 87 15.13 -6.29 4.24
N CYS A 88 15.63 -7.44 3.80
CA CYS A 88 16.56 -8.29 4.53
C CYS A 88 17.93 -7.71 4.86
N LEU A 89 18.41 -6.75 4.09
CA LEU A 89 19.81 -6.28 4.19
C LEU A 89 19.93 -4.81 4.55
N ARG A 90 18.85 -4.16 4.98
CA ARG A 90 18.74 -2.70 5.15
C ARG A 90 19.01 -1.88 3.87
N ASP A 91 19.59 -2.48 2.85
CA ASP A 91 19.92 -1.90 1.54
C ASP A 91 18.68 -1.69 0.65
N SER A 92 17.59 -2.40 0.94
CA SER A 92 16.30 -2.28 0.24
C SER A 92 15.22 -1.74 1.18
N GLU A 93 14.74 -0.53 0.94
CA GLU A 93 13.63 0.09 1.67
C GLU A 93 12.61 0.61 0.67
N ILE A 94 11.34 0.24 0.82
CA ILE A 94 10.22 0.92 0.16
C ILE A 94 9.70 1.95 1.15
N THR A 95 9.67 3.21 0.73
CA THR A 95 9.15 4.31 1.56
C THR A 95 7.90 4.87 0.89
N GLU A 96 6.78 4.79 1.59
CA GLU A 96 5.55 5.48 1.22
C GLU A 96 5.42 6.75 2.05
N GLU A 97 5.13 7.86 1.39
CA GLU A 97 4.96 9.16 2.03
C GLU A 97 3.60 9.71 1.64
N PHE A 98 2.83 10.09 2.65
CA PHE A 98 1.58 10.80 2.56
C PHE A 98 1.76 12.17 3.18
N PHE A 99 1.20 13.16 2.52
CA PHE A 99 1.17 14.51 3.03
C PHE A 99 -0.16 15.15 2.67
N TYR A 100 -0.86 15.68 3.67
CA TYR A 100 -2.16 16.30 3.54
C TYR A 100 -2.11 17.71 4.11
N LYS A 101 -2.85 18.63 3.48
CA LYS A 101 -3.23 19.93 4.06
C LYS A 101 -4.72 20.12 3.90
N GLY A 102 -5.39 20.55 4.96
CA GLY A 102 -6.82 20.80 4.98
C GLY A 102 -7.30 21.10 6.39
N GLU A 103 -8.59 20.92 6.61
CA GLU A 103 -9.23 21.06 7.92
C GLU A 103 -9.52 19.68 8.51
N GLU A 104 -9.45 19.56 9.85
CA GLU A 104 -9.80 18.33 10.60
C GLU A 104 -9.05 17.07 10.13
N LEU A 105 -7.71 17.12 10.15
CA LEU A 105 -6.88 15.96 9.79
C LEU A 105 -6.70 15.00 10.98
N GLU A 106 -7.02 13.73 10.76
CA GLU A 106 -6.80 12.65 11.73
C GLU A 106 -5.63 11.75 11.33
N LYS A 107 -4.84 11.33 12.33
CA LYS A 107 -3.74 10.38 12.12
C LYS A 107 -4.31 8.99 11.86
N ASN A 108 -3.78 8.29 10.87
CA ASN A 108 -4.12 6.88 10.67
C ASN A 108 -3.48 6.03 11.77
N SER A 109 -4.19 5.01 12.24
CA SER A 109 -3.57 3.98 13.07
C SER A 109 -2.58 3.15 12.24
N VAL A 110 -1.57 2.55 12.88
CA VAL A 110 -0.65 1.60 12.21
C VAL A 110 -1.43 0.48 11.52
N LYS A 111 -2.53 0.04 12.13
CA LYS A 111 -3.40 -1.00 11.58
C LYS A 111 -4.09 -0.54 10.31
N ASP A 112 -4.62 0.68 10.27
CA ASP A 112 -5.30 1.23 9.07
C ASP A 112 -4.30 1.50 7.93
N TYR A 113 -3.12 1.98 8.29
CA TYR A 113 -2.00 2.17 7.38
C TYR A 113 -1.58 0.85 6.69
N LEU A 114 -1.41 -0.22 7.49
CA LEU A 114 -1.09 -1.57 7.02
C LEU A 114 -2.26 -2.23 6.26
N ALA A 115 -3.49 -1.88 6.60
CA ALA A 115 -4.69 -2.39 5.93
C ALA A 115 -4.92 -1.79 4.54
N GLY A 116 -4.07 -0.84 4.11
CA GLY A 116 -4.12 -0.33 2.76
C GLY A 116 -5.15 0.77 2.52
N LYS A 117 -5.84 1.24 3.57
CA LYS A 117 -6.94 2.19 3.44
C LYS A 117 -6.39 3.59 3.18
N LEU A 118 -6.37 4.00 1.91
CA LEU A 118 -5.95 5.33 1.49
C LEU A 118 -7.16 6.16 1.06
N ASN A 119 -7.39 7.28 1.73
CA ASN A 119 -8.33 8.28 1.26
C ASN A 119 -7.56 9.36 0.48
N LEU A 120 -7.51 9.22 -0.84
CA LEU A 120 -6.83 10.16 -1.74
C LEU A 120 -7.84 10.82 -2.65
N ASP A 121 -8.58 11.76 -2.07
CA ASP A 121 -9.58 12.54 -2.78
C ASP A 121 -9.19 14.01 -2.80
N ILE A 122 -9.03 14.56 -4.01
CA ILE A 122 -8.71 15.98 -4.20
C ILE A 122 -9.80 16.91 -3.70
N PHE A 123 -11.04 16.40 -3.58
CA PHE A 123 -12.16 17.20 -3.13
C PHE A 123 -12.25 17.31 -1.60
N ASN A 124 -11.49 16.48 -0.87
CA ASN A 124 -11.48 16.46 0.59
C ASN A 124 -10.34 17.28 1.20
N TYR A 125 -9.32 17.65 0.42
CA TYR A 125 -8.11 18.30 0.92
C TYR A 125 -7.72 19.50 0.06
N ASP A 126 -7.17 20.55 0.67
CA ASP A 126 -6.59 21.68 -0.06
C ASP A 126 -5.34 21.27 -0.82
N TYR A 127 -4.58 20.36 -0.23
CA TYR A 127 -3.44 19.73 -0.87
C TYR A 127 -3.29 18.30 -0.38
N PHE A 128 -3.00 17.38 -1.27
CA PHE A 128 -2.47 16.08 -0.89
C PHE A 128 -1.32 15.69 -1.79
N ARG A 129 -0.43 14.87 -1.25
CA ARG A 129 0.64 14.24 -1.99
C ARG A 129 0.88 12.84 -1.45
N TYR A 130 0.76 11.87 -2.35
CA TYR A 130 1.25 10.52 -2.17
C TYR A 130 2.53 10.31 -2.97
N GLN A 131 3.52 9.65 -2.38
CA GLN A 131 4.74 9.22 -3.04
C GLN A 131 5.13 7.84 -2.58
N ILE A 132 5.70 7.06 -3.50
CA ILE A 132 6.39 5.82 -3.17
C ILE A 132 7.81 5.86 -3.76
N LYS A 133 8.78 5.53 -2.91
CA LYS A 133 10.23 5.66 -3.11
C LYS A 133 10.89 4.31 -2.83
N TYR A 134 12.07 4.10 -3.40
CA TYR A 134 12.89 2.91 -3.14
C TYR A 134 14.29 3.35 -2.73
N SER A 135 14.86 2.75 -1.68
CA SER A 135 16.10 3.16 -0.97
C SER A 135 17.28 3.53 -1.87
N VAL A 136 17.42 2.87 -3.01
CA VAL A 136 18.53 3.11 -3.95
C VAL A 136 18.41 4.47 -4.66
N SER A 137 17.28 5.18 -4.48
CA SER A 137 17.07 6.51 -5.03
C SER A 137 16.10 7.34 -4.17
N ASP A 138 16.51 8.54 -3.77
CA ASP A 138 15.61 9.56 -3.21
C ASP A 138 14.52 10.02 -4.20
N MET A 139 14.54 9.52 -5.43
CA MET A 139 13.55 9.82 -6.44
C MET A 139 12.30 8.95 -6.26
N PRO A 140 11.11 9.54 -6.08
CA PRO A 140 9.86 8.79 -6.11
C PRO A 140 9.63 8.23 -7.52
N PHE A 141 9.36 6.93 -7.59
CA PHE A 141 9.03 6.29 -8.87
C PHE A 141 7.55 6.49 -9.21
N LEU A 142 6.68 6.71 -8.23
CA LEU A 142 5.33 7.23 -8.41
C LEU A 142 5.08 8.38 -7.45
N SER A 143 4.42 9.42 -7.95
CA SER A 143 3.84 10.48 -7.13
C SER A 143 2.46 10.85 -7.67
N VAL A 144 1.50 10.94 -6.77
CA VAL A 144 0.17 11.50 -7.04
C VAL A 144 0.03 12.74 -6.18
N GLU A 145 -0.30 13.87 -6.79
CA GLU A 145 -0.41 15.15 -6.10
C GLU A 145 -1.71 15.81 -6.50
N GLY A 146 -2.43 16.35 -5.53
CA GLY A 146 -3.62 17.16 -5.74
C GLY A 146 -3.49 18.50 -5.03
N LYS A 147 -3.97 19.55 -5.68
CA LYS A 147 -4.02 20.91 -5.14
C LYS A 147 -5.33 21.59 -5.51
N ARG A 148 -5.93 22.27 -4.54
CA ARG A 148 -7.03 23.22 -4.72
C ARG A 148 -6.50 24.64 -4.92
N ASP A 149 -7.12 25.36 -5.84
CA ASP A 149 -6.83 26.76 -6.13
C ASP A 149 -8.15 27.47 -6.45
N GLY A 150 -8.78 28.04 -5.42
CA GLY A 150 -10.16 28.52 -5.48
C GLY A 150 -11.14 27.40 -5.86
N ASP A 151 -11.90 27.62 -6.93
CA ASP A 151 -12.84 26.64 -7.49
C ASP A 151 -12.19 25.58 -8.41
N ARG A 152 -10.88 25.71 -8.67
CA ARG A 152 -10.14 24.78 -9.51
C ARG A 152 -9.45 23.72 -8.67
N HIS A 153 -9.44 22.50 -9.20
CA HIS A 153 -8.71 21.38 -8.61
C HIS A 153 -7.75 20.83 -9.65
N PHE A 154 -6.50 20.64 -9.27
CA PHE A 154 -5.45 20.11 -10.12
C PHE A 154 -4.90 18.85 -9.50
N SER A 155 -4.96 17.74 -10.22
CA SER A 155 -4.28 16.51 -9.81
C SER A 155 -3.32 16.04 -10.88
N THR A 156 -2.17 15.52 -10.46
CA THR A 156 -1.09 15.10 -11.33
C THR A 156 -0.60 13.72 -10.91
N ILE A 157 -0.47 12.82 -11.87
CA ILE A 157 0.26 11.56 -11.70
C ILE A 157 1.62 11.71 -12.36
N ARG A 158 2.67 11.38 -11.62
CA ARG A 158 4.05 11.36 -12.09
C ARG A 158 4.66 9.98 -11.92
N VAL A 159 5.34 9.51 -12.96
CA VAL A 159 6.16 8.30 -12.94
C VAL A 159 7.61 8.73 -13.13
N TYR A 160 8.50 8.38 -12.20
CA TYR A 160 9.90 8.84 -12.19
C TYR A 160 10.06 10.35 -12.43
N ARG A 161 9.33 11.16 -11.65
CA ARG A 161 9.22 12.64 -11.77
C ARG A 161 8.62 13.17 -13.08
N GLN A 162 8.46 12.34 -14.11
CA GLN A 162 7.82 12.73 -15.35
C GLN A 162 6.32 12.73 -15.17
N LYS A 163 5.67 13.84 -15.53
CA LYS A 163 4.22 13.92 -15.58
C LYS A 163 3.73 12.97 -16.65
N ILE A 164 2.78 12.09 -16.29
CA ILE A 164 2.11 11.19 -17.25
C ILE A 164 0.65 11.59 -17.45
N MET A 165 0.06 12.22 -16.44
CA MET A 165 -1.32 12.69 -16.45
C MET A 165 -1.47 13.95 -15.61
N GLN A 166 -2.32 14.86 -16.07
CA GLN A 166 -2.90 15.91 -15.26
C GLN A 166 -4.41 15.94 -15.46
N LEU A 167 -5.16 15.91 -14.37
CA LEU A 167 -6.59 16.19 -14.34
C LEU A 167 -6.77 17.61 -13.82
N THR A 168 -7.49 18.44 -14.56
CA THR A 168 -7.89 19.78 -14.13
C THR A 168 -9.40 19.88 -14.12
N THR A 169 -9.95 20.30 -12.98
CA THR A 169 -11.39 20.44 -12.77
C THR A 169 -11.75 21.92 -12.71
N TYR A 170 -12.75 22.31 -13.48
CA TYR A 170 -13.34 23.65 -13.54
C TYR A 170 -14.79 23.57 -13.11
N LYS A 171 -15.08 23.97 -11.87
CA LYS A 171 -16.46 24.12 -11.41
C LYS A 171 -17.06 25.35 -12.08
N ARG A 172 -18.17 25.18 -12.81
CA ARG A 172 -18.90 26.28 -13.46
C ARG A 172 -19.99 26.82 -12.53
N ASP A 173 -20.72 25.91 -11.92
CA ASP A 173 -21.78 26.19 -10.95
C ASP A 173 -21.98 24.95 -10.04
N SER A 174 -23.10 24.88 -9.31
CA SER A 174 -23.42 23.76 -8.41
C SER A 174 -23.66 22.43 -9.12
N GLU A 175 -24.05 22.43 -10.39
CA GLU A 175 -24.44 21.24 -11.16
C GLU A 175 -23.51 20.93 -12.34
N ASN A 176 -22.73 21.92 -12.78
CA ASN A 176 -21.91 21.82 -13.98
C ASN A 176 -20.43 21.90 -13.65
N THR A 177 -19.67 20.95 -14.19
CA THR A 177 -18.22 20.85 -13.97
C THR A 177 -17.56 20.38 -15.26
N ASP A 178 -16.50 21.05 -15.69
CA ASP A 178 -15.68 20.60 -16.80
C ASP A 178 -14.39 19.97 -16.24
N TYR A 179 -14.00 18.82 -16.79
CA TYR A 179 -12.76 18.13 -16.47
C TYR A 179 -11.90 18.10 -17.71
N VAL A 180 -10.61 18.36 -17.55
CA VAL A 180 -9.62 18.25 -18.63
C VAL A 180 -8.57 17.26 -18.20
N VAL A 181 -8.57 16.09 -18.85
CA VAL A 181 -7.57 15.04 -18.66
C VAL A 181 -6.51 15.25 -19.72
N THR A 182 -5.30 15.61 -19.32
CA THR A 182 -4.16 15.79 -20.21
C THR A 182 -3.16 14.67 -19.97
N PHE A 183 -2.76 14.00 -21.05
CA PHE A 183 -1.77 12.92 -21.04
C PHE A 183 -0.44 13.45 -21.59
N TYR A 184 0.66 12.99 -21.02
CA TYR A 184 2.00 13.47 -21.35
C TYR A 184 2.90 12.30 -21.73
N PRO A 185 3.64 12.39 -22.86
CA PRO A 185 4.62 11.38 -23.21
C PRO A 185 5.71 11.33 -22.14
N TYR A 186 6.27 10.15 -21.92
CA TYR A 186 7.31 9.95 -20.92
C TYR A 186 8.25 8.83 -21.31
N LYS A 187 9.46 8.88 -20.77
CA LYS A 187 10.52 7.91 -21.06
C LYS A 187 11.26 7.49 -19.80
N ILE A 188 11.19 6.22 -19.46
CA ILE A 188 11.93 5.62 -18.35
C ILE A 188 13.12 4.88 -18.93
N LYS A 189 14.33 5.13 -18.42
CA LYS A 189 15.51 4.32 -18.70
C LYS A 189 16.12 3.86 -17.36
N ARG A 190 16.23 2.56 -17.15
CA ARG A 190 16.93 1.92 -16.02
C ARG A 190 17.82 0.78 -16.52
N LEU A 191 18.74 0.35 -15.66
CA LEU A 191 19.82 -0.64 -15.91
C LEU A 191 19.40 -1.85 -16.77
N PHE A 192 18.18 -2.38 -16.60
CA PHE A 192 17.68 -3.55 -17.34
C PHE A 192 16.31 -3.33 -18.02
N TYR A 193 15.82 -2.09 -18.06
CA TYR A 193 14.47 -1.81 -18.55
C TYR A 193 14.35 -0.39 -19.10
N GLY A 194 13.80 -0.26 -20.31
CA GLY A 194 13.51 1.01 -20.96
C GLY A 194 12.06 1.04 -21.44
N VAL A 195 11.32 2.08 -21.05
CA VAL A 195 9.98 2.35 -21.58
C VAL A 195 10.01 3.70 -22.25
N ASN A 196 9.52 3.76 -23.47
CA ASN A 196 9.26 5.00 -24.16
C ASN A 196 7.80 5.03 -24.56
N VAL A 197 7.05 5.99 -24.01
CA VAL A 197 5.63 6.15 -24.28
C VAL A 197 5.44 7.42 -25.06
N ASN A 198 5.03 7.25 -26.30
CA ASN A 198 4.49 8.34 -27.09
C ASN A 198 2.96 8.32 -26.94
N ILE A 199 2.35 9.50 -26.94
CA ILE A 199 0.90 9.64 -26.74
C ILE A 199 0.33 10.51 -27.85
N ASP A 200 -0.50 9.89 -28.69
CA ASP A 200 -1.16 10.56 -29.81
C ASP A 200 -2.33 11.42 -29.31
N GLN A 201 -3.06 10.93 -28.29
CA GLN A 201 -4.18 11.64 -27.68
C GLN A 201 -3.74 12.46 -26.47
N LYS A 202 -3.44 13.74 -26.69
CA LYS A 202 -2.86 14.62 -25.65
C LYS A 202 -3.86 15.07 -24.60
N SER A 203 -5.14 15.24 -24.95
CA SER A 203 -6.14 15.72 -24.00
C SER A 203 -7.55 15.24 -24.32
N ILE A 204 -8.32 14.94 -23.27
CA ILE A 204 -9.74 14.62 -23.31
C ILE A 204 -10.47 15.60 -22.39
N ILE A 205 -11.53 16.23 -22.90
CA ILE A 205 -12.39 17.13 -22.13
C ILE A 205 -13.66 16.36 -21.78
N ILE A 206 -14.03 16.37 -20.50
CA ILE A 206 -15.25 15.75 -20.00
C ILE A 206 -16.14 16.85 -19.44
N LYS A 207 -17.33 17.02 -19.99
CA LYS A 207 -18.31 17.99 -19.50
C LYS A 207 -19.34 17.25 -18.67
N LYS A 208 -19.40 17.53 -17.38
CA LYS A 208 -20.52 17.14 -16.52
C LYS A 208 -21.60 18.21 -16.62
N ARG A 209 -22.81 17.77 -16.99
CA ARG A 209 -24.01 18.60 -17.01
C ARG A 209 -25.07 17.90 -16.20
N LYS A 210 -25.43 18.46 -15.04
CA LYS A 210 -26.28 17.79 -14.03
C LYS A 210 -25.69 16.42 -13.65
N LYS A 211 -26.38 15.34 -14.00
CA LYS A 211 -25.95 13.95 -13.73
C LYS A 211 -25.19 13.30 -14.89
N ASN A 212 -25.18 13.91 -16.08
CA ASN A 212 -24.67 13.29 -17.30
C ASN A 212 -23.24 13.74 -17.59
N PHE A 213 -22.43 12.83 -18.14
CA PHE A 213 -21.07 13.08 -18.60
C PHE A 213 -20.99 12.99 -20.12
N PHE A 214 -20.27 13.95 -20.71
CA PHE A 214 -20.02 14.01 -22.16
C PHE A 214 -18.53 14.13 -22.41
N TYR A 215 -17.98 13.25 -23.24
CA TYR A 215 -16.53 13.09 -23.44
C TYR A 215 -16.14 13.62 -24.83
N PHE A 216 -15.03 14.36 -24.92
CA PHE A 216 -14.59 14.98 -26.15
C PHE A 216 -13.08 14.80 -26.36
N SER A 217 -12.68 14.36 -27.55
CA SER A 217 -11.29 14.25 -28.01
C SER A 217 -11.14 15.06 -29.30
N ASN A 218 -10.18 16.00 -29.34
CA ASN A 218 -9.96 16.86 -30.50
C ASN A 218 -11.28 17.48 -31.04
N SER A 219 -12.12 17.98 -30.13
CA SER A 219 -13.45 18.56 -30.40
C SER A 219 -14.52 17.59 -30.95
N LYS A 220 -14.21 16.30 -31.15
CA LYS A 220 -15.20 15.26 -31.48
C LYS A 220 -15.71 14.60 -30.21
N GLN A 221 -17.02 14.40 -30.11
CA GLN A 221 -17.60 13.63 -29.01
C GLN A 221 -17.20 12.16 -29.15
N ILE A 222 -16.78 11.56 -28.05
CA ILE A 222 -16.45 10.13 -27.93
C ILE A 222 -17.33 9.49 -26.86
N SER A 223 -17.43 8.17 -26.87
CA SER A 223 -18.11 7.42 -25.82
C SER A 223 -17.29 7.36 -24.52
N GLU A 224 -17.97 7.08 -23.40
CA GLU A 224 -17.31 6.78 -22.11
C GLU A 224 -16.37 5.56 -22.23
N PHE A 225 -16.76 4.58 -23.05
CA PHE A 225 -15.98 3.38 -23.29
C PHE A 225 -14.64 3.69 -23.98
N GLU A 226 -14.66 4.49 -25.06
CA GLU A 226 -13.45 4.94 -25.74
C GLU A 226 -12.54 5.74 -24.80
N PHE A 227 -13.11 6.63 -23.98
CA PHE A 227 -12.37 7.33 -22.94
C PHE A 227 -11.70 6.36 -21.96
N SER A 228 -12.47 5.42 -21.41
CA SER A 228 -11.99 4.46 -20.41
C SER A 228 -10.90 3.55 -20.98
N GLN A 229 -11.02 3.12 -22.24
CA GLN A 229 -9.97 2.36 -22.92
C GLN A 229 -8.68 3.18 -23.08
N ALA A 230 -8.78 4.42 -23.54
CA ALA A 230 -7.61 5.30 -23.68
C ALA A 230 -6.94 5.55 -22.32
N PHE A 231 -7.73 5.86 -21.28
CA PHE A 231 -7.25 6.07 -19.92
C PHE A 231 -6.55 4.83 -19.38
N ASN A 232 -7.20 3.67 -19.40
CA ASN A 232 -6.66 2.43 -18.85
C ASN A 232 -5.39 2.00 -19.59
N ASN A 233 -5.35 2.15 -20.91
CA ASN A 233 -4.16 1.84 -21.67
C ASN A 233 -2.97 2.73 -21.25
N ILE A 234 -3.16 4.06 -21.23
CA ILE A 234 -2.07 5.00 -20.94
C ILE A 234 -1.64 4.94 -19.48
N ILE A 235 -2.60 4.99 -18.55
CA ILE A 235 -2.33 5.14 -17.12
C ILE A 235 -2.07 3.81 -16.44
N VAL A 236 -2.98 2.84 -16.59
CA VAL A 236 -2.91 1.58 -15.85
C VAL A 236 -1.88 0.66 -16.49
N ASN A 237 -2.09 0.29 -17.76
CA ASN A 237 -1.27 -0.73 -18.42
C ASN A 237 0.15 -0.23 -18.68
N ILE A 238 0.31 0.95 -19.26
CA ILE A 238 1.63 1.47 -19.63
C ILE A 238 2.26 2.21 -18.45
N GLY A 239 1.52 3.10 -17.78
CA GLY A 239 1.96 3.86 -16.60
C GLY A 239 2.31 2.96 -15.41
N LEU A 240 1.30 2.41 -14.74
CA LEU A 240 1.48 1.60 -13.53
C LEU A 240 2.09 0.23 -13.83
N GLY A 241 1.78 -0.37 -14.98
CA GLY A 241 2.39 -1.64 -15.39
C GLY A 241 3.93 -1.55 -15.48
N SER A 242 4.47 -0.42 -15.96
CA SER A 242 5.92 -0.17 -15.97
C SER A 242 6.55 -0.13 -14.56
N LEU A 243 5.75 0.21 -13.54
CA LEU A 243 6.18 0.25 -12.14
C LEU A 243 6.07 -1.11 -11.44
N SER A 244 5.18 -1.98 -11.90
CA SER A 244 4.97 -3.31 -11.30
C SER A 244 6.27 -4.12 -11.21
N GLY A 245 7.12 -4.07 -12.23
CA GLY A 245 8.42 -4.75 -12.22
C GLY A 245 9.36 -4.25 -11.11
N ILE A 246 9.38 -2.93 -10.85
CA ILE A 246 10.18 -2.33 -9.77
C ILE A 246 9.63 -2.72 -8.40
N VAL A 247 8.31 -2.73 -8.24
CA VAL A 247 7.68 -3.16 -6.98
C VAL A 247 7.98 -4.63 -6.73
N LYS A 248 7.82 -5.51 -7.74
CA LYS A 248 8.15 -6.94 -7.64
C LYS A 248 9.61 -7.18 -7.28
N PHE A 249 10.53 -6.49 -7.96
CA PHE A 249 11.97 -6.56 -7.64
C PHE A 249 12.27 -6.04 -6.23
N SER A 250 11.63 -4.95 -5.81
CA SER A 250 11.79 -4.44 -4.44
C SER A 250 11.31 -5.48 -3.43
N VAL A 251 10.14 -6.08 -3.67
CA VAL A 251 9.51 -7.10 -2.82
C VAL A 251 10.31 -8.42 -2.79
N SER A 252 11.07 -8.77 -3.84
CA SER A 252 11.93 -9.96 -3.82
C SER A 252 13.12 -9.85 -2.86
N ASN A 253 13.43 -8.65 -2.37
CA ASN A 253 14.47 -8.45 -1.33
C ASN A 253 13.94 -8.63 0.11
N PHE A 254 12.65 -8.98 0.26
CA PHE A 254 12.04 -9.29 1.55
C PHE A 254 12.08 -10.81 1.83
N PRO A 255 11.95 -11.23 3.10
CA PRO A 255 12.01 -12.65 3.48
C PRO A 255 11.04 -13.51 2.67
N ASN A 256 11.40 -14.76 2.38
CA ASN A 256 10.51 -15.67 1.64
C ASN A 256 9.22 -15.91 2.45
N THR A 257 8.10 -15.98 1.76
CA THR A 257 6.77 -16.20 2.36
C THR A 257 6.10 -17.48 1.85
N GLN A 258 6.82 -18.31 1.09
CA GLN A 258 6.38 -19.67 0.78
C GLN A 258 6.16 -20.40 2.11
N GLN A 259 4.91 -20.81 2.35
CA GLN A 259 4.46 -21.38 3.61
C GLN A 259 5.41 -22.48 4.09
N ILE A 260 5.98 -22.31 5.28
CA ILE A 260 6.32 -23.48 6.10
C ILE A 260 4.98 -24.01 6.59
N SER A 261 4.48 -25.04 5.91
CA SER A 261 3.20 -25.71 6.16
C SER A 261 2.97 -26.00 7.65
N ALA A 262 2.10 -25.21 8.29
CA ALA A 262 1.53 -25.49 9.62
C ALA A 262 0.05 -25.05 9.74
N SER A 263 -0.64 -24.79 8.62
CA SER A 263 -1.95 -24.12 8.59
C SER A 263 -3.15 -24.98 9.00
N GLY A 264 -2.95 -26.24 9.41
CA GLY A 264 -4.01 -27.08 9.98
C GLY A 264 -3.93 -27.29 11.50
N GLN A 265 -2.76 -27.06 12.11
CA GLN A 265 -2.54 -27.36 13.53
C GLN A 265 -2.83 -26.18 14.45
N ASN A 266 -2.60 -24.93 14.00
CA ASN A 266 -2.78 -23.75 14.85
C ASN A 266 -4.24 -23.42 15.16
N SER A 267 -5.18 -23.64 14.23
CA SER A 267 -6.62 -23.42 14.51
C SER A 267 -7.12 -24.42 15.56
N ARG A 268 -6.77 -25.70 15.42
CA ARG A 268 -7.10 -26.75 16.38
C ARG A 268 -6.49 -26.48 17.76
N LEU A 269 -5.21 -26.08 17.81
CA LEU A 269 -4.53 -25.72 19.06
C LEU A 269 -5.19 -24.52 19.76
N ILE A 270 -5.61 -23.49 18.99
CA ILE A 270 -6.32 -22.33 19.53
C ILE A 270 -7.66 -22.73 20.16
N ASP A 271 -8.42 -23.61 19.50
CA ASP A 271 -9.70 -24.09 20.01
C ASP A 271 -9.53 -24.98 21.25
N GLU A 272 -8.51 -25.85 21.26
CA GLU A 272 -8.15 -26.68 22.41
C GLU A 272 -7.74 -25.82 23.63
N LEU A 273 -6.98 -24.73 23.42
CA LEU A 273 -6.60 -23.79 24.49
C LEU A 273 -7.78 -22.98 25.03
N ARG A 274 -8.72 -22.56 24.16
CA ARG A 274 -9.95 -21.88 24.59
C ARG A 274 -10.84 -22.78 25.42
N LEU A 275 -11.00 -24.04 25.00
CA LEU A 275 -11.77 -25.03 25.74
C LEU A 275 -11.14 -25.31 27.12
N ALA A 276 -9.80 -25.43 27.18
CA ALA A 276 -9.08 -25.61 28.44
C ALA A 276 -9.25 -24.43 29.40
N PHE A 277 -9.25 -23.20 28.87
CA PHE A 277 -9.51 -22.00 29.67
C PHE A 277 -10.93 -21.98 30.25
N THR A 278 -11.94 -22.37 29.47
CA THR A 278 -13.31 -22.53 29.97
C THR A 278 -13.43 -23.64 31.02
N GLN A 279 -12.72 -24.76 30.84
CA GLN A 279 -12.67 -25.85 31.82
C GLN A 279 -11.99 -25.41 33.13
N LEU A 280 -10.98 -24.54 33.06
CA LEU A 280 -10.31 -23.95 34.23
C LEU A 280 -11.28 -23.13 35.07
N LEU A 281 -12.08 -22.29 34.41
CA LEU A 281 -13.13 -21.50 35.05
C LEU A 281 -14.20 -22.38 35.73
N ASN A 282 -14.44 -23.57 35.18
CA ASN A 282 -15.40 -24.55 35.69
C ASN A 282 -14.80 -25.56 36.69
N ARG A 283 -13.54 -25.39 37.11
CA ARG A 283 -12.81 -26.25 38.06
C ARG A 283 -12.64 -27.73 37.63
N ASP A 284 -12.66 -28.04 36.34
CA ASP A 284 -12.33 -29.38 35.84
C ASP A 284 -10.81 -29.55 35.68
N LEU A 285 -10.13 -29.65 36.83
CA LEU A 285 -8.67 -29.56 36.92
C LEU A 285 -7.94 -30.79 36.33
N GLU A 286 -8.57 -31.97 36.33
CA GLU A 286 -7.97 -33.20 35.82
C GLU A 286 -7.80 -33.18 34.29
N ARG A 287 -8.80 -32.68 33.56
CA ARG A 287 -8.70 -32.57 32.09
C ARG A 287 -7.63 -31.56 31.65
N ILE A 288 -7.50 -30.47 32.40
CA ILE A 288 -6.47 -29.45 32.17
C ILE A 288 -5.09 -30.01 32.46
N ARG A 289 -4.94 -30.78 33.53
CA ARG A 289 -3.68 -31.47 33.86
C ARG A 289 -3.24 -32.37 32.71
N ILE A 290 -4.15 -33.19 32.17
CA ILE A 290 -3.85 -34.09 31.06
C ILE A 290 -3.43 -33.30 29.80
N LEU A 291 -4.16 -32.23 29.46
CA LEU A 291 -3.81 -31.40 28.32
C LEU A 291 -2.43 -30.73 28.47
N LEU A 292 -2.12 -30.21 29.66
CA LEU A 292 -0.81 -29.62 29.95
C LEU A 292 0.31 -30.65 29.82
N LEU A 293 0.11 -31.87 30.31
CA LEU A 293 1.08 -32.96 30.14
C LEU A 293 1.31 -33.30 28.66
N GLN A 294 0.26 -33.32 27.84
CA GLN A 294 0.38 -33.53 26.39
C GLN A 294 1.17 -32.41 25.70
N TYR A 295 0.99 -31.15 26.12
CA TYR A 295 1.78 -30.04 25.59
C TYR A 295 3.23 -30.06 26.07
N ILE A 296 3.49 -30.50 27.32
CA ILE A 296 4.84 -30.70 27.84
C ILE A 296 5.54 -31.78 27.02
N GLU A 297 4.92 -32.95 26.83
CA GLU A 297 5.47 -34.05 26.04
C GLU A 297 5.69 -33.63 24.57
N ALA A 298 4.76 -32.87 23.98
CA ALA A 298 4.94 -32.33 22.64
C ALA A 298 6.09 -31.30 22.57
N ALA A 299 6.30 -30.50 23.61
CA ALA A 299 7.43 -29.58 23.70
C ALA A 299 8.77 -30.30 23.88
N GLU A 300 8.82 -31.33 24.72
CA GLU A 300 10.00 -32.19 24.91
C GLU A 300 10.42 -32.88 23.61
N ASN A 301 9.44 -33.27 22.79
CA ASN A 301 9.66 -33.85 21.47
C ASN A 301 9.88 -32.82 20.35
N ASN A 302 10.07 -31.54 20.68
CA ASN A 302 10.25 -30.41 19.74
C ASN A 302 9.11 -30.19 18.74
N LEU A 303 7.90 -30.69 19.03
CA LEU A 303 6.70 -30.47 18.22
C LEU A 303 6.06 -29.11 18.55
N ILE A 304 6.26 -28.61 19.77
CA ILE A 304 5.88 -27.26 20.21
C ILE A 304 7.14 -26.51 20.62
N LEU A 305 7.35 -25.32 20.06
CA LEU A 305 8.50 -24.47 20.38
C LEU A 305 8.05 -23.30 21.25
N ASP A 306 8.71 -23.11 22.40
CA ASP A 306 8.48 -21.91 23.22
C ASP A 306 9.01 -20.67 22.49
N GLN A 307 8.09 -19.79 22.09
CA GLN A 307 8.40 -18.53 21.42
C GLN A 307 8.26 -17.32 22.36
N ARG A 308 8.01 -17.54 23.65
CA ARG A 308 7.96 -16.46 24.64
C ARG A 308 9.40 -15.94 24.89
N PRO A 309 9.56 -14.63 25.20
CA PRO A 309 10.86 -14.12 25.65
C PRO A 309 11.35 -14.94 26.84
N LYS A 310 12.64 -15.32 26.85
CA LYS A 310 13.25 -15.85 28.08
C LYS A 310 13.45 -14.68 29.05
N ASP A 311 13.09 -14.90 30.31
CA ASP A 311 13.41 -14.01 31.43
C ASP A 311 14.92 -13.83 31.58
#